data_AF-A0A5E4RGS1-F1
#
_entry.id   AF-A0A5E4RGS1-F1
#
_cell.length_a   1.000
_cell.length_b   1.000
_cell.length_c   1.000
_cell.angle_alpha   90.00
_cell.angle_beta   90.00
_cell.angle_gamma   90.00
#
_symmetry.space_group_name_H-M   'P 1'
#
loop_
_entity.id
_entity.type
_entity.pdbx_description
1 polymer ?
#
loop_
_entity_poly.entity_id
_entity_poly.type
_entity_poly.pdbx_seq_one_letter_code
_entity_poly.pdbx_strand_id
1 'polypeptide(L)' 'MAIRLTQLEDQLAASPGPVAREVSTQLDAARRSLQQALRRPLTPAQHTLAQTQMQAVHAAAAILDSMARRYDTSYGRS' A
#
# COMPACT_ATOMS: atom_id res chain seq x y z
N MET A 1 -27.79 4.01 -2.27
CA MET A 1 -26.59 4.73 -1.83
C MET A 1 -25.42 4.23 -2.65
N ALA A 2 -24.91 5.03 -3.58
CA ALA A 2 -23.69 4.68 -4.33
C ALA A 2 -22.49 4.95 -3.40
N ILE A 3 -21.81 3.89 -2.98
CA ILE A 3 -20.52 4.02 -2.28
C ILE A 3 -19.59 4.67 -3.30
N ARG A 4 -19.12 5.90 -3.03
CA ARG A 4 -18.08 6.50 -3.88
C ARG A 4 -16.78 5.76 -3.57
N LEU A 5 -16.51 4.72 -4.34
CA LEU A 5 -15.25 4.01 -4.32
C LEU A 5 -14.23 4.90 -5.04
N THR A 6 -13.06 5.09 -4.43
CA THR A 6 -11.90 5.64 -5.15
C THR A 6 -11.54 4.71 -6.30
N GLN A 7 -10.85 5.21 -7.33
CA GLN A 7 -10.48 4.39 -8.50
C GLN A 7 -9.70 3.12 -8.11
N LEU A 8 -8.95 3.15 -7.00
CA LEU A 8 -8.26 1.98 -6.45
C LEU A 8 -9.24 0.98 -5.81
N GLU A 9 -10.25 1.47 -5.09
CA GLU A 9 -11.29 0.63 -4.49
C GLU A 9 -12.21 -0.01 -5.54
N ASP A 10 -12.52 0.68 -6.65
CA ASP A 10 -13.26 0.11 -7.79
C ASP A 10 -12.46 -1.02 -8.47
N GLN A 11 -11.15 -0.80 -8.66
CA GLN A 11 -10.26 -1.83 -9.21
C GLN A 11 -10.13 -3.04 -8.27
N LEU A 12 -10.03 -2.81 -6.97
CA LEU A 12 -10.02 -3.87 -5.95
C LEU A 12 -11.35 -4.63 -5.89
N ALA A 13 -12.48 -3.96 -6.12
CA ALA A 13 -13.79 -4.61 -6.21
C ALA A 13 -13.90 -5.47 -7.48
N ALA A 14 -13.35 -5.02 -8.61
CA ALA A 14 -13.39 -5.74 -9.88
C ALA A 14 -12.42 -6.92 -9.93
N SER A 15 -11.22 -6.78 -9.37
CA SER A 15 -10.19 -7.82 -9.39
C SER A 15 -9.27 -7.73 -8.16
N PRO A 16 -9.72 -8.22 -6.99
CA PRO A 16 -9.02 -8.00 -5.72
C PRO A 16 -7.61 -8.61 -5.71
N GLY A 17 -7.44 -9.81 -6.27
CA GLY A 17 -6.15 -10.50 -6.27
C GLY A 17 -5.06 -9.80 -7.08
N PRO A 18 -5.25 -9.59 -8.40
CA PRO A 18 -4.26 -8.94 -9.26
C PRO A 18 -3.91 -7.52 -8.82
N VAL A 19 -4.91 -6.70 -8.48
CA VAL A 19 -4.71 -5.31 -8.08
C VAL A 19 -3.99 -5.23 -6.73
N ALA A 20 -4.38 -6.05 -5.75
CA ALA A 20 -3.66 -6.09 -4.48
C ALA A 20 -2.20 -6.53 -4.66
N ARG A 21 -1.90 -7.49 -5.55
CA ARG A 21 -0.52 -7.90 -5.85
C ARG A 21 0.30 -6.81 -6.51
N GLU A 22 -0.29 -6.08 -7.47
CA GLU A 22 0.39 -4.99 -8.16
C GLU A 22 0.73 -3.86 -7.19
N VAL A 23 -0.26 -3.39 -6.42
CA VAL A 23 -0.05 -2.31 -5.43
C VAL A 23 0.92 -2.76 -4.34
N SER A 24 0.86 -4.02 -3.89
CA SER A 24 1.84 -4.57 -2.94
C SER A 24 3.26 -4.53 -3.51
N THR A 25 3.43 -4.87 -4.79
CA THR A 25 4.75 -4.83 -5.46
C THR A 25 5.30 -3.41 -5.52
N GLN A 26 4.45 -2.42 -5.80
CA GLN A 26 4.85 -1.01 -5.80
C GLN A 26 5.25 -0.52 -4.40
N LEU A 27 4.48 -0.90 -3.37
CA LEU A 27 4.80 -0.58 -1.98
C LEU A 27 6.11 -1.23 -1.52
N ASP A 28 6.37 -2.48 -1.93
CA ASP A 28 7.64 -3.16 -1.66
C ASP A 28 8.82 -2.50 -2.36
N ALA A 29 8.66 -2.05 -3.60
CA ALA A 29 9.69 -1.29 -4.32
C ALA A 29 9.99 0.04 -3.62
N ALA A 30 8.95 0.77 -3.19
CA ALA A 30 9.10 2.01 -2.41
C ALA A 30 9.83 1.77 -1.08
N ARG A 31 9.47 0.70 -0.35
CA ARG A 31 10.14 0.29 0.89
C ARG A 31 11.62 0.01 0.67
N ARG A 32 11.98 -0.74 -0.38
CA ARG A 32 13.38 -1.05 -0.71
C ARG A 32 14.17 0.21 -1.05
N SER A 33 13.60 1.12 -1.83
CA SER A 33 14.23 2.40 -2.16
C SER A 33 14.46 3.26 -0.91
N LEU A 34 13.48 3.33 0.00
CA LEU A 34 13.63 4.05 1.27
C LEU A 34 14.68 3.41 2.19
N GLN A 35 14.72 2.08 2.27
CA GLN A 35 15.75 1.36 3.02
C GLN A 35 17.15 1.61 2.47
N GLN A 36 17.30 1.70 1.15
CA GLN A 36 18.57 2.07 0.52
C GLN A 36 18.95 3.53 0.80
N ALA A 37 17.99 4.45 0.77
CA ALA A 37 18.22 5.84 1.11
C ALA A 37 18.69 6.02 2.57
N LEU A 38 18.06 5.29 3.51
CA LEU A 38 18.43 5.29 4.93
C LEU A 38 19.81 4.71 5.22
N ARG A 39 20.38 3.90 4.33
CA ARG A 39 21.75 3.37 4.45
C ARG A 39 22.83 4.39 4.06
N ARG A 40 22.44 5.49 3.41
CA ARG A 40 23.37 6.58 3.08
C ARG A 40 23.47 7.54 4.26
N PRO A 41 24.60 8.26 4.42
CA PRO A 41 24.67 9.35 5.38
C PRO A 41 23.66 10.42 4.97
N LEU A 42 22.61 10.56 5.78
CA LEU A 42 21.55 11.54 5.62
C LEU A 42 21.69 12.61 6.70
N THR A 43 21.25 13.84 6.38
CA THR A 43 21.08 14.84 7.44
C THR A 43 19.94 14.43 8.38
N PRO A 44 19.90 14.91 9.62
CA PRO A 44 18.82 14.58 10.57
C PRO A 44 17.42 14.85 10.00
N ALA A 45 17.24 15.95 9.26
CA ALA A 45 15.97 16.27 8.61
C ALA A 45 15.58 15.26 7.52
N GLN A 46 16.54 14.81 6.71
CA GLN A 46 16.32 13.78 5.70
C GLN A 46 16.02 12.43 6.33
N HIS A 47 16.66 12.11 7.45
CA HIS A 47 16.39 10.88 8.19
C HIS A 47 14.97 10.87 8.76
N THR A 48 14.52 11.96 9.40
CA THR A 48 13.13 12.11 9.87
C THR A 48 12.13 11.98 8.72
N LEU A 49 12.40 12.62 7.58
CA LEU A 49 11.53 12.55 6.42
C LEU A 49 11.46 11.13 5.84
N ALA A 50 12.59 10.43 5.73
CA ALA A 50 12.63 9.04 5.29
C ALA A 50 11.92 8.09 6.26
N GLN A 51 11.99 8.34 7.58
CA GLN A 51 11.22 7.59 8.57
C GLN A 51 9.71 7.82 8.42
N THR A 52 9.27 9.06 8.25
CA THR A 52 7.85 9.39 8.00
C THR A 52 7.35 8.71 6.72
N GLN A 53 8.14 8.71 5.65
CA GLN A 53 7.81 8.01 4.41
C GLN A 53 7.72 6.50 4.62
N MET A 54 8.61 5.91 5.42
CA MET A 54 8.55 4.49 5.77
C MET A 54 7.25 4.14 6.52
N GLN A 55 6.86 4.98 7.49
CA GLN A 55 5.60 4.81 8.22
C GLN A 55 4.38 4.91 7.28
N ALA A 56 4.39 5.85 6.34
CA ALA A 56 3.33 5.99 5.35
C ALA A 56 3.22 4.74 4.44
N VAL A 57 4.34 4.16 4.00
CA VAL A 57 4.36 2.93 3.21
C VAL A 57 3.81 1.75 4.02
N HIS A 58 4.18 1.63 5.31
CA HIS A 58 3.63 0.60 6.19
C HIS A 58 2.12 0.75 6.39
N ALA A 59 1.64 1.98 6.60
CA ALA A 59 0.22 2.25 6.74
C ALA A 59 -0.55 1.90 5.45
N ALA A 60 -0.01 2.27 4.29
CA ALA A 60 -0.61 1.93 3.00
C ALA A 60 -0.70 0.40 2.78
N ALA A 61 0.34 -0.36 3.16
CA ALA A 61 0.31 -1.82 3.08
C ALA A 61 -0.76 -2.43 4.00
N ALA A 62 -0.91 -1.91 5.22
CA ALA A 62 -1.92 -2.38 6.17
C ALA A 62 -3.35 -2.08 5.67
N ILE A 63 -3.58 -0.90 5.07
CA ILE A 63 -4.86 -0.54 4.45
C ILE A 63 -5.17 -1.48 3.29
N LEU A 64 -4.18 -1.73 2.42
CA LEU A 64 -4.34 -2.64 1.28
C LEU A 64 -4.68 -4.06 1.72
N ASP A 65 -4.00 -4.60 2.73
CA ASP A 65 -4.27 -5.93 3.29
C ASP A 65 -5.67 -6.03 3.94
N SER A 66 -6.11 -4.96 4.60
CA SER A 66 -7.48 -4.84 5.11
C SER A 66 -8.52 -4.83 3.99
N MET A 67 -8.30 -4.05 2.94
CA MET A 67 -9.18 -3.99 1.76
C MET A 67 -9.21 -5.33 1.03
N ALA A 68 -8.05 -5.95 0.75
CA ALA A 68 -7.96 -7.24 0.09
C ALA A 68 -8.75 -8.31 0.83
N ARG A 69 -8.62 -8.40 2.17
CA ARG A 69 -9.42 -9.32 2.99
C ARG A 69 -10.92 -9.03 2.93
N ARG A 70 -11.32 -7.75 2.92
CA ARG A 70 -12.73 -7.36 2.81
C ARG A 70 -13.33 -7.76 1.47
N TYR A 71 -12.59 -7.58 0.37
CA TYR A 71 -13.05 -7.95 -0.96
C TYR A 71 -13.01 -9.46 -1.20
N ASP A 72 -12.01 -10.17 -0.69
CA ASP A 72 -11.94 -11.64 -0.72
C ASP A 72 -13.11 -12.28 0.03
N THR A 73 -13.45 -11.77 1.22
CA THR A 73 -14.60 -12.26 2.00
C THR A 73 -15.96 -11.86 1.44
N SER A 74 -16.05 -10.73 0.71
CA SER A 74 -17.31 -10.23 0.14
C SER A 74 -17.60 -10.73 -1.27
N TYR A 75 -16.59 -11.08 -2.06
CA TYR A 75 -16.74 -11.51 -3.46
C TYR A 75 -16.21 -12.93 -3.75
N GLY A 76 -15.45 -13.56 -2.84
CA GLY A 76 -14.92 -14.92 -2.98
C GLY A 76 -15.89 -16.04 -2.56
N ARG A 77 -17.15 -15.71 -2.20
CA ARG A 77 -18.19 -16.68 -1.85
C ARG A 77 -19.46 -16.44 -2.64
N SER A 78 -19.45 -16.80 -3.93
CA SER A 78 -20.63 -17.23 -4.70
C SER A 78 -20.17 -18.16 -5.80
#